data_AF-A0A2W4P3J1-F1
#
_entry.id   AF-A0A2W4P3J1-F1
#
_cell.length_a   1.000
_cell.length_b   1.000
_cell.length_c   1.000
_cell.angle_alpha   90.00
_cell.angle_beta   90.00
_cell.angle_gamma   90.00
#
_symmetry.space_group_name_H-M   'P 1'
#
loop_
_entity.id
_entity.type
_entity.pdbx_description
1 polymer ?
#
loop_
_entity_poly.entity_id
_entity_poly.type
_entity_poly.pdbx_seq_one_letter_code
_entity_poly.pdbx_strand_id
1 'polypeptide(L)'
;MIELSALLWVMAIFFAIIGFLRGWTKEIVSTAGIILGLFALFQFDTLIRGTLLANVGRDQVFIVQAGLFIIIVYFAYQTRALYGNERGPGRDALQESVLGGFLG
;
A
#
# COMPACT_ATOMS: atom_id res chain seq x y z
N MET A 1 16.13 -13.99 24.68
CA MET A 1 15.72 -14.23 23.28
C MET A 1 14.24 -13.91 23.22
N ILE A 2 13.81 -13.04 22.30
CA ILE A 2 12.38 -12.73 22.16
C ILE A 2 11.70 -13.94 21.52
N GLU A 3 10.60 -14.39 22.09
CA GLU A 3 9.78 -15.45 21.47
C GLU A 3 9.12 -14.90 20.20
N LEU A 4 9.12 -15.69 19.12
CA LEU A 4 8.50 -15.30 17.85
C LEU A 4 7.00 -14.98 18.03
N SER A 5 6.35 -15.66 18.98
CA SER A 5 4.98 -15.41 19.41
C SER A 5 4.80 -13.98 19.93
N ALA A 6 5.70 -13.51 20.79
CA ALA A 6 5.65 -12.16 21.35
C ALA A 6 5.82 -11.10 20.25
N LEU A 7 6.73 -11.32 19.30
CA LEU A 7 6.92 -10.41 18.17
C LEU A 7 5.69 -10.34 17.26
N LEU A 8 5.04 -11.47 16.98
CA LEU A 8 3.81 -11.51 16.20
C LEU A 8 2.69 -10.69 16.84
N TRP A 9 2.46 -10.86 18.15
CA TRP A 9 1.41 -10.13 18.85
C TRP A 9 1.68 -8.62 18.91
N VAL A 10 2.94 -8.22 19.11
CA VAL A 10 3.31 -6.79 19.09
C VAL A 10 3.06 -6.19 17.71
N MET A 11 3.42 -6.89 16.64
CA MET A 11 3.16 -6.43 15.28
C MET A 11 1.66 -6.39 14.97
N ALA A 12 0.90 -7.42 15.32
CA ALA A 12 -0.54 -7.47 15.12
C ALA A 12 -1.27 -6.30 15.80
N ILE A 13 -0.94 -6.01 17.06
CA ILE A 13 -1.53 -4.88 17.77
C ILE A 13 -1.13 -3.55 17.12
N PHE A 14 0.13 -3.42 16.73
CA PHE A 14 0.63 -2.19 16.12
C PHE A 14 -0.06 -1.89 14.79
N PHE A 15 -0.19 -2.88 13.91
CA PHE A 15 -0.89 -2.71 12.64
C PHE A 15 -2.39 -2.52 12.82
N ALA A 16 -3.03 -3.20 13.78
CA ALA A 16 -4.43 -2.98 14.12
C ALA A 16 -4.71 -1.52 14.55
N ILE A 17 -3.80 -0.91 15.32
CA ILE A 17 -3.92 0.51 15.70
C ILE A 17 -3.79 1.41 14.46
N ILE A 18 -2.81 1.15 13.60
CA ILE A 18 -2.61 1.93 12.36
C ILE A 18 -3.85 1.84 11.46
N GLY A 19 -4.36 0.62 11.25
CA GLY A 19 -5.55 0.36 10.47
C GLY A 19 -6.78 1.05 11.06
N PHE A 20 -6.93 1.05 12.39
CA PHE A 20 -8.03 1.72 13.09
C PHE A 20 -8.03 3.24 12.88
N LEU A 21 -6.85 3.86 13.00
CA LEU A 21 -6.69 5.30 12.79
C LEU A 21 -6.94 5.73 11.34
N ARG A 22 -6.66 4.85 10.38
CA ARG A 22 -6.83 5.15 8.96
C ARG A 22 -8.24 4.88 8.45
N GLY A 23 -8.82 3.74 8.82
CA GLY A 23 -10.12 3.27 8.38
C GLY A 23 -10.07 2.31 7.18
N TRP A 24 -10.98 1.33 7.16
CA TRP A 24 -11.02 0.20 6.21
C TRP A 24 -11.12 0.64 4.74
N THR A 25 -11.98 1.62 4.41
CA THR A 25 -12.16 2.06 3.02
C THR A 25 -10.85 2.56 2.41
N LYS A 26 -10.02 3.24 3.21
CA LYS A 26 -8.75 3.80 2.73
C LYS A 26 -7.72 2.70 2.50
N GLU A 27 -7.67 1.70 3.38
CA GLU A 27 -6.77 0.55 3.25
C GLU A 27 -7.09 -0.31 2.02
N ILE A 28 -8.36 -0.66 1.75
CA ILE A 28 -8.69 -1.46 0.56
C ILE A 28 -8.35 -0.72 -0.72
N VAL A 29 -8.75 0.55 -0.83
CA VAL A 29 -8.53 1.31 -2.08
C VAL A 29 -7.03 1.45 -2.35
N SER A 30 -6.25 1.70 -1.30
CA SER A 30 -4.79 1.73 -1.39
C SER A 30 -4.22 0.38 -1.82
N THR A 31 -4.68 -0.71 -1.21
CA THR A 31 -4.29 -2.09 -1.58
C THR A 31 -4.63 -2.41 -3.03
N ALA A 32 -5.82 -2.04 -3.50
CA ALA A 32 -6.22 -2.20 -4.90
C ALA A 32 -5.32 -1.40 -5.86
N GLY A 33 -4.94 -0.18 -5.49
CA GLY A 33 -3.98 0.63 -6.25
C GLY A 33 -2.59 0.00 -6.31
N ILE A 34 -2.12 -0.60 -5.22
CA ILE A 34 -0.83 -1.32 -5.19
C ILE A 34 -0.88 -2.55 -6.09
N ILE A 35 -1.96 -3.34 -6.02
CA ILE A 35 -2.17 -4.51 -6.89
C ILE A 35 -2.19 -4.09 -8.37
N LEU A 36 -2.90 -3.01 -8.70
CA LEU A 36 -2.89 -2.44 -10.06
C LEU A 36 -1.50 -1.97 -10.47
N GLY A 37 -0.73 -1.37 -9.56
CA GLY A 37 0.65 -0.96 -9.79
C GLY A 37 1.59 -2.13 -10.10
N LEU A 38 1.48 -3.22 -9.32
CA LEU A 38 2.20 -4.46 -9.57
C LEU A 38 1.82 -5.06 -10.92
N PHE A 39 0.52 -5.11 -11.22
CA PHE A 39 0.02 -5.59 -12.51
C PHE A 39 0.55 -4.75 -13.67
N ALA A 40 0.54 -3.41 -13.55
CA ALA A 40 1.06 -2.52 -14.58
C ALA A 40 2.56 -2.75 -14.80
N LEU A 41 3.35 -2.85 -13.73
CA LEU A 41 4.78 -3.16 -13.82
C LEU A 41 5.05 -4.48 -14.52
N PHE A 42 4.25 -5.51 -14.22
CA PHE A 42 4.34 -6.80 -14.88
C PHE A 42 3.96 -6.72 -16.37
N GLN A 43 2.84 -6.08 -16.68
CA GLN A 43 2.32 -5.95 -18.04
C GLN A 43 3.26 -5.15 -18.95
N PHE A 44 3.92 -4.12 -18.40
CA PHE A 44 4.86 -3.25 -19.12
C PHE A 44 6.32 -3.66 -18.96
N ASP A 45 6.62 -4.83 -18.40
CA ASP A 45 8.01 -5.25 -18.14
C ASP A 45 8.84 -5.30 -19.44
N THR A 46 8.28 -5.84 -20.53
CA THR A 46 8.93 -5.87 -21.84
C THR A 46 9.23 -4.47 -22.38
N LEU A 47 8.36 -3.49 -22.14
CA LEU A 47 8.59 -2.11 -22.54
C LEU A 47 9.70 -1.49 -21.67
N ILE A 48 9.60 -1.60 -20.35
CA ILE A 48 10.52 -0.98 -19.40
C ILE A 48 11.92 -1.58 -19.51
N ARG A 49 12.04 -2.91 -19.41
CA ARG A 49 13.34 -3.61 -19.45
C ARG A 49 13.85 -3.81 -20.87
N GLY A 50 12.96 -4.16 -21.79
CA GLY A 50 13.33 -4.56 -23.15
C GLY A 50 13.55 -3.39 -24.12
N THR A 51 13.00 -2.20 -23.86
CA THR A 51 13.17 -1.04 -24.76
C THR A 51 13.80 0.17 -24.07
N LEU A 52 13.25 0.62 -22.93
CA LEU A 52 13.71 1.84 -22.26
C LEU A 52 15.06 1.65 -21.56
N LEU A 53 15.26 0.50 -20.93
CA LEU A 53 16.46 0.18 -20.15
C LEU A 53 17.33 -0.90 -20.81
N ALA A 54 17.17 -1.12 -22.12
CA ALA A 54 17.81 -2.22 -22.85
C ALA A 54 19.35 -2.23 -22.75
N ASN A 55 19.97 -1.06 -22.61
CA ASN A 55 21.43 -0.90 -22.53
C ASN A 55 21.95 -0.71 -21.09
N VAL A 56 21.09 -0.90 -20.08
CA VAL A 56 21.41 -0.65 -18.67
C VAL A 56 21.72 -1.99 -17.98
N GLY A 57 22.69 -1.99 -17.06
CA GLY A 57 23.04 -3.18 -16.29
C GLY A 57 21.86 -3.69 -15.46
N ARG A 58 21.71 -5.02 -15.32
CA ARG A 58 20.55 -5.64 -14.63
C ARG A 58 20.31 -5.09 -13.22
N ASP A 59 21.37 -4.79 -12.48
CA ASP A 59 21.29 -4.24 -11.12
C ASP A 59 20.65 -2.85 -11.11
N GLN A 60 21.00 -2.00 -12.08
CA GLN A 60 20.42 -0.67 -12.23
C GLN A 60 18.96 -0.74 -12.69
N VAL A 61 18.62 -1.69 -13.58
CA VAL A 61 17.23 -1.93 -14.00
C VAL A 61 16.34 -2.27 -12.80
N PHE A 62 16.82 -3.11 -11.90
CA PHE A 62 16.10 -3.46 -10.68
C PHE A 62 15.84 -2.23 -9.80
N ILE A 63 16.87 -1.39 -9.58
CA ILE A 63 16.74 -0.17 -8.76
C ILE A 63 15.70 0.79 -9.36
N VAL A 64 15.71 0.98 -10.68
CA VAL A 64 14.74 1.84 -11.37
C VAL A 64 13.31 1.30 -11.22
N GLN A 65 13.10 -0.01 -11.40
CA GLN A 65 11.77 -0.60 -11.21
C GLN A 65 11.30 -0.56 -9.76
N ALA A 66 12.20 -0.80 -8.79
CA ALA A 66 11.89 -0.67 -7.38
C ALA A 66 11.50 0.78 -7.03
N GLY A 67 12.21 1.77 -7.58
CA GLY A 67 11.87 3.18 -7.46
C GLY A 67 10.50 3.51 -8.07
N LEU A 68 10.22 3.00 -9.28
CA LEU A 68 8.90 3.19 -9.91
C LEU A 68 7.78 2.57 -9.07
N PHE A 69 8.00 1.36 -8.54
CA PHE A 69 7.05 0.69 -7.67
C PHE A 69 6.77 1.51 -6.40
N ILE A 70 7.81 2.00 -5.73
CA ILE A 70 7.69 2.85 -4.54
C ILE A 70 6.88 4.12 -4.86
N ILE A 71 7.12 4.76 -6.01
CA ILE A 71 6.37 5.94 -6.44
C ILE A 71 4.88 5.58 -6.64
N ILE A 72 4.58 4.47 -7.30
CA ILE A 72 3.19 4.02 -7.50
C ILE A 72 2.51 3.73 -6.16
N VAL A 73 3.19 3.01 -5.26
CA VAL A 73 2.69 2.72 -3.90
C VAL A 73 2.43 4.02 -3.14
N TYR A 74 3.36 4.97 -3.18
CA TYR A 74 3.20 6.28 -2.55
C TYR A 74 1.93 6.99 -3.04
N PHE A 75 1.74 7.07 -4.37
CA PHE A 75 0.52 7.68 -4.92
C PHE A 75 -0.75 6.88 -4.57
N ALA A 76 -0.71 5.55 -4.62
CA ALA A 76 -1.84 4.70 -4.21
C ALA A 76 -2.26 4.93 -2.74
N TYR A 77 -1.30 5.27 -1.87
CA TYR A 77 -1.58 5.70 -0.49
C TYR A 77 -2.13 7.14 -0.42
N GLN A 78 -1.64 8.05 -1.26
CA GLN A 78 -1.91 9.48 -1.18
C GLN A 78 -3.24 9.89 -1.86
N THR A 79 -3.68 9.20 -2.92
CA THR A 79 -4.83 9.60 -3.76
C THR A 79 -6.15 9.85 -3.01
N ARG A 80 -6.37 9.23 -1.84
CA ARG A 80 -7.60 9.48 -1.04
C ARG A 80 -7.44 10.53 0.06
N ALA A 81 -6.24 11.02 0.35
CA ALA A 81 -6.06 12.19 1.22
C ALA A 81 -6.70 13.45 0.59
N LEU A 82 -6.78 13.49 -0.74
CA LEU A 82 -7.28 14.64 -1.50
C LEU A 82 -8.81 14.63 -1.75
N TYR A 83 -9.49 13.48 -1.62
CA TYR A 83 -10.89 13.29 -2.07
C TYR A 83 -11.87 12.86 -0.98
N GLY A 84 -11.58 13.06 0.30
CA GLY A 84 -12.41 12.53 1.39
C GLY A 84 -12.74 13.53 2.47
N ASN A 85 -13.77 14.36 2.28
CA ASN A 85 -14.47 14.94 3.42
C ASN A 85 -15.93 15.36 3.12
N GLU A 86 -16.82 14.37 2.93
CA GLU A 86 -18.28 14.60 2.92
C GLU A 86 -19.06 13.47 3.62
N ARG A 87 -18.57 12.93 4.73
CA ARG A 87 -19.40 12.07 5.60
C ARG A 87 -19.45 12.67 7.00
N GLY A 88 -20.61 13.22 7.33
CA GLY A 88 -20.89 13.89 8.60
C GLY A 88 -20.73 12.99 9.83
N PRO A 89 -20.74 13.58 11.03
CA PRO A 89 -20.44 12.88 12.28
C PRO A 89 -21.53 11.84 12.57
N GLY A 90 -21.18 10.55 12.52
CA GLY A 90 -22.13 9.47 12.72
C GLY A 90 -21.47 8.10 12.83
N ARG A 91 -22.28 7.11 13.23
CA ARG A 91 -21.94 5.68 13.47
C ARG A 91 -21.04 5.05 12.38
N ASP A 92 -21.11 5.57 11.16
CA ASP A 92 -20.29 5.17 10.01
C ASP A 92 -18.78 5.35 10.28
N ALA A 93 -18.36 6.38 11.02
CA ALA A 93 -16.95 6.61 11.34
C ALA A 93 -16.39 5.55 12.29
N LEU A 94 -17.17 5.13 13.30
CA LEU A 94 -16.77 4.07 14.22
C LEU A 94 -16.71 2.72 13.50
N GLN A 95 -17.67 2.44 12.62
CA GLN A 95 -17.65 1.23 11.81
C GLN A 95 -16.42 1.19 10.89
N GLU A 96 -16.10 2.30 10.23
CA GLU A 96 -14.95 2.40 9.32
C GLU A 96 -13.62 2.20 10.04
N SER A 97 -13.46 2.77 11.24
CA SER A 97 -12.27 2.58 12.07
C SER A 97 -12.16 1.17 12.63
N VAL A 98 -13.24 0.59 13.18
CA VAL A 98 -13.20 -0.78 13.73
C VAL A 98 -12.84 -1.80 12.65
N LEU A 99 -13.46 -1.69 11.46
CA LEU A 99 -13.09 -2.54 10.33
C LEU A 99 -11.65 -2.30 9.89
N GLY A 100 -11.18 -1.04 9.92
CA GLY A 100 -9.81 -0.69 9.60
C GLY A 100 -8.81 -1.40 10.53
N GLY A 101 -9.10 -1.46 11.83
CA GLY A 101 -8.25 -2.15 12.80
C GLY A 101 -8.30 -3.68 12.71
N PHE A 102 -9.28 -4.26 12.02
CA PHE A 102 -9.28 -5.69 11.71
C PHE A 102 -8.46 -6.02 10.46
N LEU A 103 -8.31 -5.05 9.54
CA LEU A 103 -7.46 -5.20 8.35
C LEU A 103 -5.98 -5.03 8.62
N GLY A 104 -5.64 -4.08 9.48
CA GLY A 104 -4.27 -3.84 9.92
C GLY A 104 -3.80 -4.97 10.80
#